data_AF-A0AA88YFQ4-F1
#
_entry.id   AF-A0AA88YFQ4-F1
#
_cell.length_a   1.000
_cell.length_b   1.000
_cell.length_c   1.000
_cell.angle_alpha   90.00
_cell.angle_beta   90.00
_cell.angle_gamma   90.00
#
_symmetry.space_group_name_H-M   'P 1'
#
loop_
_entity.id
_entity.type
_entity.pdbx_description
1 polymer ?
#
loop_
_entity_poly.entity_id
_entity_poly.type
_entity_poly.pdbx_seq_one_letter_code
_entity_poly.pdbx_strand_id
1 'polypeptide(L)'
;MFTDELVGNGMGQVINGPFRDWFVPRMNGMLRRNIGRRASLVRPWIADQIMYSQNISSHNQIVTVGGNRVSIEGEHNGVHVWVGEVMMDILSAPQDGVFWLHHTYVDYLWERFRQKLVRLGRNPEIDYPDPTNGQHPGHNGSDPMPIFYSQYHYIWTNQRGYSNLLLNFYEYADHPTCGNGCGGNTKFLYCPNNNTNNASTRCVSRTAERDTVPEEALGQFGGRNLSEFDFKNGTATSSINNTNSLGEMAAALEGPLSKSAWQFTSKLKDNRLN
;
A
#
# COMPACT_ATOMS: atom_id res chain seq x y z
N MET A 1 -8.02 -1.08 -9.78
CA MET A 1 -6.57 -0.77 -9.72
C MET A 1 -5.73 -1.85 -10.38
N PHE A 2 -5.80 -3.11 -9.96
CA PHE A 2 -5.02 -4.20 -10.55
C PHE A 2 -5.62 -4.67 -11.88
N THR A 3 -5.34 -3.94 -12.95
CA THR A 3 -5.76 -4.21 -14.32
C THR A 3 -4.63 -3.91 -15.28
N ASP A 4 -4.68 -4.50 -16.46
CA ASP A 4 -3.81 -4.18 -17.59
C ASP A 4 -3.83 -2.68 -17.96
N GLU A 5 -4.96 -2.00 -17.87
CA GLU A 5 -5.04 -0.56 -18.15
C GLU A 5 -4.35 0.31 -17.09
N LEU A 6 -4.03 -0.22 -15.90
CA LEU A 6 -3.52 0.52 -14.76
C LEU A 6 -2.19 -0.04 -14.27
N VAL A 7 -2.15 -0.83 -13.20
CA VAL A 7 -0.86 -1.27 -12.60
C VAL A 7 -0.49 -2.72 -12.93
N GLY A 8 -1.27 -3.38 -13.77
CA GLY A 8 -1.15 -4.82 -14.03
C GLY A 8 -1.83 -5.69 -12.97
N ASN A 9 -1.79 -7.01 -13.17
CA ASN A 9 -2.41 -8.01 -12.31
C ASN A 9 -1.85 -7.96 -10.87
N GLY A 10 -2.69 -8.38 -9.90
CA GLY A 10 -2.37 -8.35 -8.48
C GLY A 10 -1.81 -9.67 -7.92
N MET A 11 -1.84 -10.74 -8.72
CA MET A 11 -1.50 -12.10 -8.28
C MET A 11 -0.46 -12.74 -9.21
N GLY A 12 0.59 -13.32 -8.63
CA GLY A 12 1.67 -13.97 -9.36
C GLY A 12 2.63 -12.97 -10.02
N GLN A 13 3.30 -13.41 -11.08
CA GLN A 13 4.13 -12.53 -11.91
C GLN A 13 3.25 -11.50 -12.63
N VAL A 14 3.69 -10.25 -12.65
CA VAL A 14 3.03 -9.18 -13.40
C VAL A 14 3.31 -9.37 -14.89
N ILE A 15 2.27 -9.74 -15.63
CA ILE A 15 2.35 -10.11 -17.06
C ILE A 15 1.55 -9.15 -17.96
N ASN A 16 0.76 -8.25 -17.38
CA ASN A 16 -0.02 -7.27 -18.12
C ASN A 16 0.17 -5.85 -17.56
N GLY A 17 -0.30 -4.88 -18.34
CA GLY A 17 -0.16 -3.46 -18.04
C GLY A 17 1.26 -2.91 -18.16
N PRO A 18 1.47 -1.65 -17.72
CA PRO A 18 2.69 -0.89 -17.99
C PRO A 18 3.92 -1.42 -17.23
N PHE A 19 3.72 -2.28 -16.24
CA PHE A 19 4.79 -2.86 -15.42
C PHE A 19 5.03 -4.35 -15.71
N ARG A 20 4.50 -4.89 -16.81
CA ARG A 20 4.80 -6.26 -17.25
C ARG A 20 6.28 -6.42 -17.59
N ASP A 21 6.80 -7.64 -17.42
CA ASP A 21 8.19 -8.01 -17.73
C ASP A 21 9.26 -7.17 -17.00
N TRP A 22 8.87 -6.56 -15.89
CA TRP A 22 9.77 -5.74 -15.08
C TRP A 22 10.66 -6.63 -14.20
N PHE A 23 11.95 -6.66 -14.48
CA PHE A 23 12.91 -7.41 -13.68
C PHE A 23 13.28 -6.65 -12.40
N VAL A 24 13.25 -7.33 -11.26
CA VAL A 24 13.63 -6.82 -9.94
C VAL A 24 14.96 -7.45 -9.53
N PRO A 25 16.12 -6.77 -9.72
CA PRO A 25 17.43 -7.37 -9.52
C PRO A 25 17.65 -7.91 -8.11
N ARG A 26 17.11 -7.22 -7.09
CA ARG A 26 17.24 -7.65 -5.68
C ARG A 26 16.55 -8.98 -5.41
N MET A 27 15.48 -9.29 -6.12
CA MET A 27 14.74 -10.54 -6.00
C MET A 27 15.22 -11.59 -7.02
N ASN A 28 16.14 -11.22 -7.91
CA ASN A 28 16.58 -12.05 -9.04
C ASN A 28 15.41 -12.68 -9.80
N GLY A 29 14.39 -11.87 -10.10
CA GLY A 29 13.15 -12.35 -10.70
C GLY A 29 12.30 -11.21 -11.23
N MET A 30 11.26 -11.57 -11.97
CA MET A 30 10.27 -10.60 -12.45
C MET A 30 9.40 -10.09 -11.30
N LEU A 31 8.84 -8.89 -11.48
CA LEU A 31 7.88 -8.28 -10.58
C LEU A 31 6.73 -9.26 -10.29
N ARG A 32 6.49 -9.52 -9.01
CA ARG A 32 5.43 -10.40 -8.51
C ARG A 32 4.61 -9.68 -7.46
N ARG A 33 3.34 -10.06 -7.32
CA ARG A 33 2.40 -9.59 -6.30
C ARG A 33 1.55 -10.75 -5.78
N ASN A 34 1.00 -10.60 -4.58
CA ASN A 34 0.10 -11.58 -3.98
C ASN A 34 -0.90 -10.88 -3.07
N ILE A 35 -1.78 -10.09 -3.69
CA ILE A 35 -2.66 -9.17 -2.99
C ILE A 35 -3.61 -9.89 -2.03
N GLY A 36 -3.87 -9.29 -0.87
CA GLY A 36 -4.91 -9.74 0.05
C GLY A 36 -4.60 -11.00 0.86
N ARG A 37 -3.41 -11.60 0.72
CA ARG A 37 -3.02 -12.78 1.49
C ARG A 37 -2.81 -12.49 2.98
N ARG A 38 -2.36 -11.29 3.33
CA ARG A 38 -2.01 -10.84 4.69
C ARG A 38 -2.33 -9.37 4.88
N ALA A 39 -2.43 -8.95 6.15
CA ALA A 39 -2.71 -7.56 6.54
C ALA A 39 -3.96 -6.98 5.85
N SER A 40 -4.03 -5.66 5.71
CA SER A 40 -5.18 -4.97 5.14
C SER A 40 -4.77 -3.71 4.41
N LEU A 41 -5.66 -3.24 3.54
CA LEU A 41 -5.62 -1.86 3.05
C LEU A 41 -5.79 -0.86 4.21
N VAL A 42 -5.48 0.42 3.93
CA VAL A 42 -5.75 1.52 4.87
C VAL A 42 -7.23 1.51 5.23
N ARG A 43 -7.51 1.40 6.53
CA ARG A 43 -8.88 1.31 7.04
C ARG A 43 -9.56 2.68 6.93
N PRO A 44 -10.74 2.79 6.29
CA PRO A 44 -11.38 4.09 6.07
C PRO A 44 -11.60 4.90 7.35
N TRP A 45 -12.01 4.24 8.44
CA TRP A 45 -12.25 4.91 9.72
C TRP A 45 -10.98 5.52 10.34
N ILE A 46 -9.81 4.91 10.11
CA ILE A 46 -8.52 5.43 10.58
C ILE A 46 -8.19 6.69 9.80
N ALA A 47 -8.33 6.65 8.47
CA ALA A 47 -8.14 7.81 7.62
C ALA A 47 -9.09 8.95 8.03
N ASP A 48 -10.35 8.66 8.34
CA ASP A 48 -11.31 9.66 8.83
C ASP A 48 -10.90 10.24 10.19
N GLN A 49 -10.40 9.42 11.11
CA GLN A 49 -9.89 9.91 12.39
C GLN A 49 -8.70 10.86 12.19
N ILE A 50 -7.74 10.48 11.35
CA ILE A 50 -6.59 11.33 11.00
C ILE A 50 -7.10 12.64 10.38
N MET A 51 -7.95 12.59 9.37
CA MET A 51 -8.35 13.78 8.60
C MET A 51 -9.31 14.72 9.35
N TYR A 52 -10.16 14.20 10.23
CA TYR A 52 -11.32 14.96 10.73
C TYR A 52 -11.49 14.97 12.24
N SER A 53 -10.93 14.02 12.99
CA SER A 53 -11.09 13.99 14.45
C SER A 53 -10.42 15.21 15.09
N GLN A 54 -11.18 16.00 15.85
CA GLN A 54 -10.66 17.14 16.61
C GLN A 54 -9.84 16.72 17.82
N ASN A 55 -10.00 15.48 18.29
CA ASN A 55 -9.25 14.92 19.42
C ASN A 55 -7.81 14.51 19.04
N ILE A 56 -7.52 14.43 17.74
CA ILE A 56 -6.19 14.14 17.21
C ILE A 56 -5.63 15.45 16.67
N SER A 57 -4.75 16.08 17.43
CA SER A 57 -4.27 17.45 17.22
C SER A 57 -2.75 17.61 17.34
N SER A 58 -1.99 16.51 17.29
CA SER A 58 -0.53 16.48 17.18
C SER A 58 -0.06 15.24 16.40
N HIS A 59 1.01 15.36 15.62
CA HIS A 59 1.61 14.25 14.86
C HIS A 59 2.04 13.10 15.77
N ASN A 60 2.45 13.38 17.01
CA ASN A 60 2.78 12.36 18.01
C ASN A 60 1.66 11.32 18.18
N GLN A 61 0.39 11.72 18.02
CA GLN A 61 -0.78 10.83 18.15
C GLN A 61 -0.98 9.87 16.96
N ILE A 62 -0.38 10.16 15.80
CA ILE A 62 -0.54 9.37 14.57
C ILE A 62 0.75 8.69 14.10
N VAL A 63 1.89 8.97 14.73
CA VAL A 63 3.20 8.40 14.34
C VAL A 63 3.83 7.50 15.41
N THR A 64 3.42 7.57 16.67
CA THR A 64 4.04 6.73 17.71
C THR A 64 3.53 5.30 17.67
N VAL A 65 4.47 4.38 17.48
CA VAL A 65 4.25 2.94 17.53
C VAL A 65 4.25 2.51 19.00
N GLY A 66 3.13 2.02 19.53
CA GLY A 66 3.07 1.49 20.90
C GLY A 66 1.91 1.95 21.79
N GLY A 67 0.83 2.51 21.26
CA GLY A 67 -0.36 2.79 22.07
C GLY A 67 -1.56 3.39 21.34
N ASN A 68 -1.34 4.05 20.20
CA ASN A 68 -2.42 4.68 19.45
C ASN A 68 -3.00 3.75 18.38
N ARG A 69 -4.33 3.58 18.40
CA ARG A 69 -5.08 2.79 17.40
C ARG A 69 -5.10 3.42 16.01
N VAL A 70 -4.42 4.55 15.78
CA VAL A 70 -4.57 5.46 14.62
C VAL A 70 -3.22 5.79 13.95
N SER A 71 -2.26 4.87 13.99
CA SER A 71 -0.92 5.08 13.41
C SER A 71 -0.96 5.09 11.88
N ILE A 72 -0.52 6.18 11.25
CA ILE A 72 -0.40 6.27 9.79
C ILE A 72 0.67 5.33 9.25
N GLU A 73 1.79 5.17 9.97
CA GLU A 73 2.85 4.21 9.62
C GLU A 73 2.35 2.77 9.73
N GLY A 74 1.52 2.47 10.72
CA GLY A 74 0.86 1.16 10.86
C GLY A 74 -0.04 0.82 9.67
N GLU A 75 -0.89 1.76 9.23
CA GLU A 75 -1.72 1.58 8.04
C GLU A 75 -0.87 1.47 6.76
N HIS A 76 0.18 2.28 6.64
CA HIS A 76 1.15 2.23 5.55
C HIS A 76 1.80 0.84 5.44
N ASN A 77 2.29 0.30 6.56
CA ASN A 77 2.92 -1.02 6.62
C ASN A 77 1.91 -2.12 6.27
N GLY A 78 0.65 -1.94 6.64
CA GLY A 78 -0.45 -2.84 6.28
C GLY A 78 -0.58 -3.03 4.77
N VAL A 79 -0.52 -1.95 3.99
CA VAL A 79 -0.64 -2.02 2.53
C VAL A 79 0.57 -2.68 1.87
N HIS A 80 1.78 -2.39 2.35
CA HIS A 80 2.99 -3.09 1.88
C HIS A 80 2.86 -4.62 2.00
N VAL A 81 2.36 -5.07 3.15
CA VAL A 81 2.10 -6.50 3.40
C VAL A 81 0.89 -7.02 2.61
N TRP A 82 -0.14 -6.18 2.42
CA TRP A 82 -1.32 -6.53 1.66
C TRP A 82 -1.02 -6.74 0.17
N VAL A 83 -0.12 -5.96 -0.45
CA VAL A 83 0.30 -6.18 -1.84
C VAL A 83 1.20 -7.42 -1.96
N GLY A 84 2.07 -7.63 -0.98
CA GLY A 84 2.92 -8.82 -0.90
C GLY A 84 4.16 -8.75 -1.80
N GLU A 85 4.93 -9.84 -1.80
CA GLU A 85 6.08 -10.05 -2.69
C GLU A 85 7.09 -8.87 -2.66
N VAL A 86 7.33 -8.19 -3.78
CA VAL A 86 8.25 -7.04 -3.89
C VAL A 86 7.89 -5.94 -2.89
N MET A 87 6.60 -5.67 -2.70
CA MET A 87 6.13 -4.60 -1.81
C MET A 87 6.37 -4.88 -0.32
N MET A 88 6.66 -6.12 0.08
CA MET A 88 6.99 -6.44 1.49
C MET A 88 8.42 -6.08 1.89
N ASP A 89 9.29 -5.88 0.91
CA ASP A 89 10.72 -5.76 1.14
C ASP A 89 11.15 -4.29 1.06
N ILE A 90 11.68 -3.75 2.16
CA ILE A 90 11.93 -2.31 2.34
C ILE A 90 12.81 -1.71 1.22
N LEU A 91 13.82 -2.43 0.72
CA LEU A 91 14.72 -1.87 -0.31
C LEU A 91 14.25 -2.13 -1.74
N SER A 92 13.41 -3.14 -2.01
CA SER A 92 12.91 -3.41 -3.35
C SER A 92 11.49 -2.94 -3.61
N ALA A 93 10.71 -2.62 -2.57
CA ALA A 93 9.36 -2.10 -2.71
C ALA A 93 9.25 -0.94 -3.72
N PRO A 94 10.18 0.04 -3.78
CA PRO A 94 10.14 1.11 -4.79
C PRO A 94 10.24 0.65 -6.26
N GLN A 95 10.60 -0.61 -6.52
CA GLN A 95 10.65 -1.21 -7.85
C GLN A 95 9.27 -1.71 -8.33
N ASP A 96 8.26 -1.75 -7.47
CA ASP A 96 6.87 -1.90 -7.89
C ASP A 96 6.24 -0.50 -8.07
N GLY A 97 5.65 -0.22 -9.23
CA GLY A 97 4.94 1.05 -9.48
C GLY A 97 3.83 1.37 -8.47
N VAL A 98 3.25 0.36 -7.81
CA VAL A 98 2.25 0.53 -6.74
C VAL A 98 2.84 1.29 -5.53
N PHE A 99 4.15 1.18 -5.28
CA PHE A 99 4.84 1.87 -4.19
C PHE A 99 4.57 3.37 -4.20
N TRP A 100 4.77 4.00 -5.36
CA TRP A 100 4.64 5.46 -5.50
C TRP A 100 3.20 5.91 -5.36
N LEU A 101 2.24 5.13 -5.85
CA LEU A 101 0.81 5.41 -5.69
C LEU A 101 0.38 5.33 -4.21
N HIS A 102 0.87 4.30 -3.50
CA HIS A 102 0.62 4.13 -2.08
C HIS A 102 1.23 5.25 -1.25
N HIS A 103 2.51 5.58 -1.48
CA HIS A 103 3.19 6.67 -0.77
C HIS A 103 2.57 8.05 -1.06
N THR A 104 2.07 8.27 -2.28
CA THR A 104 1.29 9.48 -2.61
C THR A 104 0.00 9.56 -1.79
N TYR A 105 -0.69 8.43 -1.58
CA TYR A 105 -1.90 8.42 -0.73
C TYR A 105 -1.58 8.62 0.76
N VAL A 106 -0.46 8.08 1.24
CA VAL A 106 0.01 8.32 2.62
C VAL A 106 0.37 9.79 2.82
N ASP A 107 1.08 10.41 1.88
CA ASP A 107 1.40 11.85 1.92
C ASP A 107 0.14 12.72 1.78
N TYR A 108 -0.86 12.31 0.99
CA TYR A 108 -2.17 12.95 0.99
C TYR A 108 -2.82 12.95 2.39
N LEU A 109 -2.82 11.83 3.11
CA LEU A 109 -3.36 11.77 4.47
C LEU A 109 -2.56 12.67 5.43
N TRP A 110 -1.23 12.70 5.26
CA TRP A 110 -0.33 13.60 5.99
C TRP A 110 -0.70 15.07 5.77
N GLU A 111 -0.83 15.51 4.52
CA GLU A 111 -1.19 16.89 4.20
C GLU A 111 -2.57 17.27 4.72
N ARG A 112 -3.56 16.38 4.61
CA ARG A 112 -4.91 16.65 5.14
C ARG A 112 -4.90 16.79 6.67
N PHE A 113 -4.05 16.03 7.36
CA PHE A 113 -3.82 16.19 8.80
C PHE A 113 -3.12 17.53 9.10
N ARG A 114 -2.07 17.88 8.36
CA ARG A 114 -1.35 19.16 8.48
C ARG A 114 -2.29 20.36 8.32
N GLN A 115 -3.14 20.35 7.30
CA GLN A 115 -4.18 21.38 7.09
C GLN A 115 -5.20 21.43 8.24
N LYS A 116 -5.58 20.27 8.79
CA LYS A 116 -6.44 20.22 9.99
C LYS A 116 -5.77 20.91 11.18
N LEU A 117 -4.49 20.65 11.43
CA LEU A 117 -3.74 21.30 12.52
C LEU A 117 -3.76 22.83 12.37
N VAL A 118 -3.53 23.34 11.16
CA VAL A 118 -3.63 24.79 10.87
C VAL A 118 -5.03 25.33 11.20
N ARG A 119 -6.11 24.63 10.80
CA ARG A 119 -7.49 25.02 11.13
C ARG A 119 -7.78 25.01 12.64
N LEU A 120 -7.07 24.18 13.41
CA LEU A 120 -7.13 24.14 14.87
C LEU A 120 -6.23 25.19 15.55
N GLY A 121 -5.59 26.09 14.78
CA GLY A 121 -4.68 27.11 15.31
C GLY A 121 -3.34 26.55 15.78
N ARG A 122 -2.94 25.37 15.29
CA ARG A 122 -1.63 24.76 15.57
C ARG A 122 -0.66 25.06 14.44
N ASN A 123 0.62 25.16 14.76
CA ASN A 123 1.69 25.27 13.77
C ASN A 123 2.29 23.86 13.51
N PRO A 124 2.06 23.26 12.33
CA PRO A 124 2.59 21.94 12.00
C PRO A 124 4.12 21.91 11.89
N GLU A 125 4.78 23.02 11.55
CA GLU A 125 6.24 23.07 11.31
C GLU A 125 7.05 22.78 12.59
N ILE A 126 6.43 22.91 13.76
CA ILE A 126 7.06 22.70 15.07
C ILE A 126 6.47 21.50 15.82
N ASP A 127 5.59 20.72 15.18
CA ASP A 127 4.90 19.57 15.77
C ASP A 127 5.58 18.25 15.40
N TYR A 128 6.90 18.28 15.17
CA TYR A 128 7.67 17.06 14.95
C TYR A 128 7.64 16.19 16.22
N PRO A 129 7.29 14.90 16.10
CA PRO A 129 7.22 13.97 17.21
C PRO A 129 8.64 13.58 17.63
N ASP A 130 9.25 14.38 18.50
CA ASP A 130 10.53 14.05 19.12
C ASP A 130 10.26 13.28 20.44
N PRO A 131 10.44 11.94 20.48
CA PRO A 131 10.14 11.18 21.67
C PRO A 131 11.21 11.44 22.72
N THR A 132 10.76 11.76 23.92
CA THR A 132 11.62 12.08 25.06
C THR A 132 12.48 10.90 25.56
N ASN A 133 12.41 9.71 24.94
CA ASN A 133 13.16 8.52 25.34
C ASN A 133 13.46 7.58 24.14
N GLY A 134 14.67 7.68 23.58
CA GLY A 134 15.36 6.56 22.92
C GLY A 134 14.81 6.11 21.56
N GLN A 135 14.76 7.01 20.58
CA GLN A 135 14.52 6.64 19.19
C GLN A 135 15.64 5.76 18.62
N HIS A 136 15.31 4.96 17.60
CA HIS A 136 16.32 4.35 16.75
C HIS A 136 17.20 5.48 16.15
N PRO A 137 18.53 5.31 16.06
CA PRO A 137 19.40 6.32 15.44
C PRO A 137 18.87 6.75 14.06
N GLY A 138 18.86 8.06 13.79
CA GLY A 138 18.41 8.64 12.52
C GLY A 138 16.98 9.19 12.52
N HIS A 139 16.23 9.08 13.63
CA HIS A 139 14.85 9.54 13.73
C HIS A 139 14.66 10.80 14.57
N ASN A 140 15.70 11.32 15.24
CA ASN A 140 15.56 12.54 16.04
C ASN A 140 15.21 13.72 15.12
N GLY A 141 14.54 14.75 15.65
CA GLY A 141 14.17 15.93 14.85
C GLY A 141 15.38 16.65 14.25
N SER A 142 16.52 16.61 14.95
CA SER A 142 17.79 17.20 14.53
C SER A 142 18.63 16.29 13.62
N ASP A 143 18.29 15.00 13.49
CA ASP A 143 19.05 14.08 12.65
C ASP A 143 18.90 14.49 11.17
N PRO A 144 19.99 14.43 10.38
CA PRO A 144 19.95 14.79 8.97
C PRO A 144 19.20 13.74 8.16
N MET A 145 18.52 14.17 7.09
CA MET A 145 18.00 13.28 6.05
C MET A 145 19.09 13.05 5.00
N PRO A 146 19.79 11.89 4.99
CA PRO A 146 21.09 11.77 4.32
C PRO A 146 21.05 11.97 2.79
N ILE A 147 19.95 11.62 2.13
CA ILE A 147 19.80 11.80 0.67
C ILE A 147 19.61 13.28 0.30
N PHE A 148 19.00 14.07 1.18
CA PHE A 148 18.81 15.52 0.98
C PHE A 148 20.02 16.34 1.48
N TYR A 149 20.96 15.70 2.18
CA TYR A 149 22.16 16.32 2.72
C TYR A 149 23.21 16.61 1.63
N SER A 150 23.35 15.76 0.61
CA SER A 150 24.51 15.81 -0.28
C SER A 150 24.35 16.65 -1.55
N GLN A 151 23.14 17.10 -1.91
CA GLN A 151 22.92 17.79 -3.20
C GLN A 151 22.79 19.32 -3.10
N TYR A 152 22.43 19.87 -1.93
CA TYR A 152 22.08 21.31 -1.83
C TYR A 152 22.77 22.09 -0.71
N HIS A 153 23.73 21.51 0.03
CA HIS A 153 24.46 22.17 1.14
C HIS A 153 23.58 22.72 2.28
N TYR A 154 22.26 22.53 2.22
CA TYR A 154 21.32 22.79 3.30
C TYR A 154 21.15 21.50 4.09
N ILE A 155 21.46 21.55 5.38
CA ILE A 155 21.18 20.44 6.29
C ILE A 155 19.66 20.34 6.44
N TRP A 156 19.06 19.46 5.65
CA TRP A 156 17.69 19.00 5.85
C TRP A 156 17.70 18.03 7.02
N THR A 157 17.05 18.40 8.11
CA THR A 157 16.80 17.50 9.24
C THR A 157 15.39 16.93 9.16
N ASN A 158 15.12 15.87 9.90
CA ASN A 158 13.78 15.29 9.96
C ASN A 158 12.71 16.34 10.36
N GLN A 159 13.00 17.19 11.35
CA GLN A 159 12.10 18.28 11.74
C GLN A 159 11.90 19.31 10.62
N ARG A 160 12.95 19.67 9.87
CA ARG A 160 12.81 20.57 8.71
C ARG A 160 11.95 19.98 7.60
N GLY A 161 11.81 18.66 7.53
CA GLY A 161 10.86 17.99 6.65
C GLY A 161 9.40 18.41 6.88
N TYR A 162 9.06 19.02 8.02
CA TYR A 162 7.70 19.52 8.30
C TYR A 162 7.50 20.97 7.84
N SER A 163 8.53 21.59 7.25
CA SER A 163 8.44 22.99 6.88
C SER A 163 7.40 23.24 5.78
N ASN A 164 6.68 24.34 5.91
CA ASN A 164 5.71 24.78 4.90
C ASN A 164 6.38 25.19 3.57
N LEU A 165 7.72 25.27 3.50
CA LEU A 165 8.46 25.43 2.24
C LEU A 165 8.10 24.37 1.21
N LEU A 166 7.78 23.15 1.65
CA LEU A 166 7.43 22.04 0.76
C LEU A 166 6.08 22.24 0.05
N LEU A 167 5.19 23.07 0.62
CA LEU A 167 3.84 23.30 0.07
C LEU A 167 3.86 24.02 -1.28
N ASN A 168 4.98 24.66 -1.63
CA ASN A 168 5.10 25.32 -2.94
C ASN A 168 5.35 24.34 -4.09
N PHE A 169 5.55 23.04 -3.79
CA PHE A 169 5.90 22.04 -4.80
C PHE A 169 4.77 21.07 -5.13
N TYR A 170 3.67 21.08 -4.37
CA TYR A 170 2.58 20.13 -4.57
C TYR A 170 1.22 20.70 -4.18
N GLU A 171 0.18 20.14 -4.79
CA GLU A 171 -1.21 20.29 -4.39
C GLU A 171 -1.91 18.94 -4.56
N TYR A 172 -2.84 18.63 -3.66
CA TYR A 172 -3.65 17.42 -3.73
C TYR A 172 -5.07 17.74 -4.15
N ALA A 173 -5.58 16.98 -5.14
CA ALA A 173 -6.99 16.94 -5.43
C ALA A 173 -7.79 16.34 -4.26
N ASP A 174 -9.06 16.72 -4.13
CA ASP A 174 -9.94 16.12 -3.14
C ASP A 174 -10.16 14.63 -3.39
N HIS A 175 -10.28 13.86 -2.30
CA HIS A 175 -10.59 12.44 -2.37
C HIS A 175 -11.92 12.21 -3.14
N PRO A 176 -12.01 11.18 -4.00
CA PRO A 176 -13.25 10.82 -4.68
C PRO A 176 -14.37 10.46 -3.68
N THR A 177 -15.44 11.24 -3.69
CA THR A 177 -16.67 11.00 -2.92
C THR A 177 -17.87 11.01 -3.85
N CYS A 178 -18.99 10.47 -3.38
CA CYS A 178 -20.20 10.49 -4.19
C CYS A 178 -20.71 11.89 -4.47
N GLY A 179 -20.60 12.80 -3.48
CA GLY A 179 -20.99 14.19 -3.68
C GLY A 179 -20.12 14.97 -4.68
N ASN A 180 -18.87 14.54 -4.95
CA ASN A 180 -18.04 15.11 -6.02
C ASN A 180 -18.03 14.27 -7.30
N GLY A 181 -19.00 13.37 -7.47
CA GLY A 181 -19.13 12.53 -8.67
C GLY A 181 -17.95 11.57 -8.86
N CYS A 182 -17.36 11.08 -7.77
CA CYS A 182 -16.15 10.26 -7.78
C CYS A 182 -14.96 10.92 -8.49
N GLY A 183 -14.81 12.23 -8.32
CA GLY A 183 -13.79 13.02 -9.04
C GLY A 183 -13.96 12.98 -10.55
N GLY A 184 -15.19 12.76 -11.05
CA GLY A 184 -15.49 12.60 -12.47
C GLY A 184 -15.11 11.24 -13.07
N ASN A 185 -14.60 10.30 -12.27
CA ASN A 185 -14.16 9.00 -12.77
C ASN A 185 -15.29 7.97 -12.77
N THR A 186 -15.91 7.76 -13.93
CA THR A 186 -16.98 6.75 -14.11
C THR A 186 -16.44 5.38 -14.52
N LYS A 187 -15.22 5.34 -15.10
CA LYS A 187 -14.60 4.13 -15.65
C LYS A 187 -14.08 3.19 -14.57
N PHE A 188 -13.43 3.72 -13.53
CA PHE A 188 -12.73 2.93 -12.52
C PHE A 188 -13.35 3.03 -11.13
N LEU A 189 -14.19 4.03 -10.87
CA LEU A 189 -14.86 4.22 -9.60
C LEU A 189 -16.38 4.13 -9.76
N TYR A 190 -17.06 3.79 -8.68
CA TYR A 190 -18.51 3.86 -8.58
C TYR A 190 -18.97 4.29 -7.19
N CYS A 191 -20.17 4.83 -7.13
CA CYS A 191 -20.84 5.14 -5.87
C CYS A 191 -21.59 3.93 -5.34
N PRO A 192 -21.27 3.41 -4.15
CA PRO A 192 -22.03 2.33 -3.54
C PRO A 192 -23.45 2.82 -3.21
N ASN A 193 -24.43 1.92 -3.34
CA ASN A 193 -25.82 2.09 -2.90
C ASN A 193 -26.55 3.31 -3.51
N ASN A 194 -26.16 3.78 -4.70
CA ASN A 194 -26.73 4.97 -5.37
C ASN A 194 -26.79 6.22 -4.47
N ASN A 195 -25.91 6.32 -3.46
CA ASN A 195 -25.89 7.44 -2.53
C ASN A 195 -25.15 8.65 -3.13
N THR A 196 -25.57 9.07 -4.32
CA THR A 196 -24.93 10.10 -5.14
C THR A 196 -24.92 11.48 -4.47
N ASN A 197 -25.79 11.70 -3.49
CA ASN A 197 -25.99 13.01 -2.88
C ASN A 197 -25.25 13.18 -1.54
N ASN A 198 -24.67 12.11 -0.98
CA ASN A 198 -23.93 12.20 0.26
C ASN A 198 -22.44 12.47 0.01
N ALA A 199 -22.02 13.71 0.29
CA ALA A 199 -20.64 14.18 0.11
C ALA A 199 -19.59 13.42 0.93
N SER A 200 -19.98 12.70 1.98
CA SER A 200 -19.09 11.89 2.82
C SER A 200 -19.00 10.43 2.36
N THR A 201 -19.85 9.98 1.44
CA THR A 201 -19.79 8.60 0.94
C THR A 201 -18.58 8.44 0.03
N ARG A 202 -17.66 7.54 0.38
CA ARG A 202 -16.46 7.24 -0.40
C ARG A 202 -16.83 6.46 -1.67
N CYS A 203 -16.25 6.85 -2.79
CA CYS A 203 -16.35 6.03 -4.00
C CYS A 203 -15.51 4.76 -3.85
N VAL A 204 -15.98 3.69 -4.47
CA VAL A 204 -15.34 2.37 -4.42
C VAL A 204 -14.70 2.09 -5.77
N SER A 205 -13.48 1.54 -5.77
CA SER A 205 -12.89 1.02 -7.00
C SER A 205 -13.80 -0.06 -7.55
N ARG A 206 -14.13 0.03 -8.83
CA ARG A 206 -14.64 -1.13 -9.55
C ARG A 206 -13.56 -2.20 -9.38
N THR A 207 -13.91 -3.29 -8.70
CA THR A 207 -13.12 -4.51 -8.82
C THR A 207 -13.09 -4.79 -10.29
N ALA A 208 -11.91 -4.89 -10.88
CA ALA A 208 -11.88 -5.42 -12.21
C ALA A 208 -12.41 -6.84 -12.09
N GLU A 209 -13.58 -7.10 -12.65
CA GLU A 209 -14.14 -8.45 -12.85
C GLU A 209 -13.25 -9.29 -13.80
N ARG A 210 -11.97 -8.92 -13.94
CA ARG A 210 -10.96 -9.41 -14.88
C ARG A 210 -9.62 -9.53 -14.17
N ASP A 211 -9.57 -10.37 -13.15
CA ASP A 211 -8.37 -11.18 -12.91
C ASP A 211 -8.25 -12.31 -13.96
N THR A 212 -9.02 -12.23 -15.06
CA THR A 212 -8.88 -13.08 -16.23
C THR A 212 -7.57 -12.72 -16.94
N VAL A 213 -6.54 -13.50 -16.65
CA VAL A 213 -5.41 -13.67 -17.55
C VAL A 213 -5.97 -14.06 -18.93
N PRO A 214 -5.59 -13.39 -20.04
CA PRO A 214 -6.02 -13.79 -21.37
C PRO A 214 -5.71 -15.28 -21.61
N GLU A 215 -6.63 -16.03 -22.20
CA GLU A 215 -6.49 -17.47 -22.47
C GLU A 215 -5.22 -17.78 -23.28
N GLU A 216 -4.78 -16.83 -24.10
CA GLU A 216 -3.54 -16.83 -24.88
C GLU A 216 -2.27 -16.91 -24.02
N ALA A 217 -2.29 -16.35 -22.80
CA ALA A 217 -1.16 -16.43 -21.86
C ALA A 217 -1.14 -17.74 -21.05
N LEU A 218 -2.25 -18.51 -21.03
CA LEU A 218 -2.27 -19.88 -20.50
C LEU A 218 -1.65 -20.88 -21.49
N GLY A 219 -1.66 -20.58 -22.79
CA GLY A 219 -1.10 -21.43 -23.85
C GLY A 219 0.43 -21.57 -23.84
N GLN A 220 1.16 -20.71 -23.11
CA GLN A 220 2.62 -20.82 -22.95
C GLN A 220 3.05 -21.77 -21.83
N PHE A 221 2.11 -22.22 -20.98
CA PHE A 221 2.37 -23.23 -19.95
C PHE A 221 1.81 -24.58 -20.39
N GLY A 222 2.64 -25.34 -21.11
CA GLY A 222 2.54 -26.76 -21.46
C GLY A 222 1.19 -27.45 -21.24
N GLY A 223 0.53 -27.82 -22.35
CA GLY A 223 -0.76 -28.49 -22.39
C GLY A 223 -0.95 -29.61 -21.37
N ARG A 224 -1.95 -29.44 -20.51
CA ARG A 224 -2.68 -30.54 -19.88
C ARG A 224 -4.16 -30.22 -19.97
N ASN A 225 -4.91 -31.17 -20.52
CA ASN A 225 -6.37 -31.12 -20.61
C ASN A 225 -6.97 -31.13 -19.19
N LEU A 226 -7.80 -30.15 -18.87
CA LEU A 226 -8.47 -30.00 -17.57
C LEU A 226 -9.65 -30.99 -17.35
N SER A 227 -9.78 -32.00 -18.21
CA SER A 227 -10.88 -32.99 -18.17
C SER A 227 -10.60 -34.23 -17.31
N GLU A 228 -9.46 -34.33 -16.62
CA GLU A 228 -9.07 -35.55 -15.87
C GLU A 228 -9.22 -35.45 -14.33
N PHE A 229 -9.69 -34.34 -13.77
CA PHE A 229 -9.94 -34.25 -12.32
C PHE A 229 -11.37 -34.68 -11.95
N ASP A 230 -11.56 -35.99 -11.72
CA ASP A 230 -12.81 -36.55 -11.18
C ASP A 230 -12.91 -36.31 -9.67
N PHE A 231 -13.72 -35.32 -9.26
CA PHE A 231 -14.11 -35.10 -7.87
C PHE A 231 -15.28 -36.04 -7.50
N LYS A 232 -14.96 -37.26 -7.07
CA LYS A 232 -15.96 -38.13 -6.42
C LYS A 232 -15.76 -38.24 -4.91
N ASN A 233 -16.83 -37.82 -4.23
CA ASN A 233 -17.26 -38.06 -2.84
C ASN A 233 -16.92 -36.98 -1.81
N GLY A 234 -17.93 -36.13 -1.58
CA GLY A 234 -18.04 -35.29 -0.38
C GLY A 234 -19.07 -34.17 -0.50
N THR A 235 -20.35 -34.54 -0.66
CA THR A 235 -21.58 -33.73 -0.42
C THR A 235 -21.48 -32.20 -0.59
N ALA A 236 -21.84 -31.71 -1.78
CA ALA A 236 -22.12 -30.30 -2.05
C ALA A 236 -23.62 -30.04 -2.05
N THR A 237 -24.09 -29.20 -1.13
CA THR A 237 -25.37 -28.48 -1.25
C THR A 237 -25.15 -27.02 -0.87
N SER A 238 -24.72 -26.20 -1.84
CA SER A 238 -25.26 -24.87 -2.12
C SER A 238 -24.62 -24.34 -3.41
N SER A 239 -25.49 -23.84 -4.29
CA SER A 239 -25.27 -23.14 -5.56
C SER A 239 -23.83 -22.73 -5.90
N ILE A 240 -23.32 -23.37 -6.96
CA ILE A 240 -22.11 -23.01 -7.70
C ILE A 240 -22.34 -21.64 -8.36
N ASN A 241 -21.80 -20.58 -7.75
CA ASN A 241 -21.49 -19.33 -8.43
C ASN A 241 -19.97 -19.27 -8.61
N ASN A 242 -19.54 -19.58 -9.84
CA ASN A 242 -18.16 -19.55 -10.32
C ASN A 242 -17.48 -18.20 -10.08
N THR A 243 -16.48 -18.15 -9.19
CA THR A 243 -15.29 -17.27 -9.31
C THR A 243 -14.19 -17.78 -8.38
N ASN A 244 -13.60 -18.95 -8.66
CA ASN A 244 -12.33 -19.30 -8.05
C ASN A 244 -11.24 -18.49 -8.74
N SER A 245 -10.56 -17.61 -8.00
CA SER A 245 -9.51 -16.77 -8.55
C SER A 245 -8.37 -17.66 -9.08
N LEU A 246 -7.80 -17.33 -10.25
CA LEU A 246 -6.64 -18.04 -10.79
C LEU A 246 -5.44 -18.04 -9.82
N GLY A 247 -5.42 -17.15 -8.82
CA GLY A 247 -4.46 -17.14 -7.72
C GLY A 247 -4.54 -18.37 -6.80
N GLU A 248 -5.74 -18.93 -6.57
CA GLU A 248 -5.90 -20.18 -5.83
C GLU A 248 -5.42 -21.40 -6.64
N MET A 249 -5.61 -21.36 -7.97
CA MET A 249 -5.17 -22.43 -8.86
C MET A 249 -3.65 -22.43 -9.11
N ALA A 250 -3.02 -21.25 -9.17
CA ALA A 250 -1.56 -21.13 -9.26
C ALA A 250 -0.84 -21.57 -7.97
N ALA A 251 -1.42 -21.29 -6.80
CA ALA A 251 -0.93 -21.78 -5.52
C ALA A 251 -0.99 -23.33 -5.40
N ALA A 252 -1.90 -23.97 -6.13
CA ALA A 252 -1.99 -25.43 -6.20
C ALA A 252 -0.93 -26.06 -7.13
N LEU A 253 -0.40 -25.31 -8.11
CA LEU A 253 0.61 -25.77 -9.07
C LEU A 253 2.06 -25.59 -8.58
N GLU A 254 2.32 -24.66 -7.65
CA GLU A 254 3.68 -24.45 -7.10
C GLU A 254 4.09 -25.48 -6.03
N GLY A 255 3.22 -26.42 -5.65
CA GLY A 255 3.50 -27.47 -4.66
C GLY A 255 3.74 -26.92 -3.23
N PRO A 256 3.83 -27.80 -2.21
CA PRO A 256 4.08 -27.35 -0.85
C PRO A 256 5.48 -26.73 -0.73
N LEU A 257 5.54 -25.49 -0.26
CA LEU A 257 6.79 -24.80 0.07
C LEU A 257 7.63 -25.63 1.04
N SER A 258 8.89 -25.88 0.67
CA SER A 258 9.92 -26.41 1.55
C SER A 258 9.98 -25.58 2.84
N LYS A 259 9.73 -26.22 3.98
CA LYS A 259 9.87 -25.63 5.32
C LYS A 259 11.35 -25.49 5.69
N SER A 260 12.10 -24.60 5.05
CA SER A 260 13.31 -24.06 5.69
C SER A 260 12.88 -22.85 6.54
N ALA A 261 12.81 -23.09 7.85
CA ALA A 261 12.37 -22.16 8.87
C ALA A 261 13.17 -20.84 8.85
N TRP A 262 12.50 -19.73 8.58
CA TRP A 262 12.99 -18.41 8.99
C TRP A 262 12.72 -18.26 10.49
N GLN A 263 13.64 -18.75 11.32
CA GLN A 263 13.70 -18.36 12.72
C GLN A 263 14.23 -16.93 12.79
N PHE A 264 13.38 -15.99 13.19
CA PHE A 264 13.82 -14.68 13.64
C PHE A 264 14.63 -14.86 14.94
N THR A 265 15.95 -14.84 14.85
CA THR A 265 16.82 -14.66 16.01
C THR A 265 17.10 -13.17 16.17
N SER A 266 16.77 -12.62 17.33
CA SER A 266 16.84 -11.19 17.68
C SER A 266 18.27 -10.68 17.94
N LYS A 267 19.28 -11.24 17.26
CA LYS A 267 20.68 -10.81 17.41
C LYS A 267 21.42 -10.88 16.09
N LEU A 268 21.31 -9.81 15.30
CA LEU A 268 22.33 -9.47 14.31
C LEU A 268 23.07 -8.23 14.82
N LYS A 269 24.32 -8.45 15.26
CA LYS A 269 25.31 -7.39 15.40
C LYS A 269 25.77 -7.00 13.99
N ASP A 270 25.63 -5.73 13.64
CA ASP A 270 26.18 -5.17 12.41
C ASP A 270 27.70 -4.99 12.57
N ASN A 271 28.49 -5.68 11.74
CA ASN A 271 29.96 -5.61 11.72
C ASN A 271 30.47 -4.73 10.55
N ARG A 272 29.71 -3.73 10.11
CA ARG A 272 30.16 -2.78 9.06
C ARG A 272 30.84 -1.52 9.60
N LEU A 273 31.63 -1.67 10.65
CA LEU A 273 32.65 -0.70 11.05
C LEU A 273 34.00 -1.42 11.12
N ASN A 274 34.66 -1.47 9.96
CA ASN A 274 36.12 -1.39 9.83
C ASN A 274 36.39 -0.42 8.69
#